data_AF-A0A0S2SN99-F1
#
_entry.id   AF-A0A0S2SN99-F1
#
_cell.length_a   1.000
_cell.length_b   1.000
_cell.length_c   1.000
_cell.angle_alpha   90.00
_cell.angle_beta   90.00
_cell.angle_gamma   90.00
#
_symmetry.space_group_name_H-M   'P 1'
#
loop_
_entity.id
_entity.type
_entity.pdbx_description
1 polymer ?
#
loop_
_entity_poly.entity_id
_entity_poly.type
_entity_poly.pdbx_seq_one_letter_code
_entity_poly.pdbx_strand_id
1 'polypeptide(L)'
;MNPGKKLNLSLYLNPAHSAADQRAAGALQQWYLGLRQSGSERDDVSMTMRTFHRSVYLAGLQLHLLSPRLCQHVAESIGREPLTLAELTAELLRCELLPRVPGMEAEQPEASFSPRQLEQIQLLLSHTRASGETEREVAGEAQEARLESLLEAQQAEFARLHGELERLRALAEQQALQLQQLRLSGRAVATPVESSRGSTTEELSLAEMAPPTEKMQKVRQKGIF
;
A
#
# COMPACT_ATOMS: atom_id res chain seq x y z
N MET A 1 -19.18 -5.07 -14.95
CA MET A 1 -19.10 -4.67 -13.53
C MET A 1 -20.03 -5.56 -12.73
N ASN A 2 -19.51 -6.37 -11.80
CA ASN A 2 -20.37 -7.17 -10.93
C ASN A 2 -21.14 -6.25 -9.97
N PRO A 3 -22.47 -6.38 -9.80
CA PRO A 3 -23.19 -5.62 -8.79
C PRO A 3 -22.64 -6.00 -7.41
N GLY A 4 -22.33 -4.99 -6.60
CA GLY A 4 -21.79 -5.19 -5.26
C GLY A 4 -22.73 -6.06 -4.41
N LYS A 5 -22.20 -7.11 -3.78
CA LYS A 5 -22.97 -7.94 -2.85
C LYS A 5 -23.22 -7.16 -1.56
N LYS A 6 -24.48 -6.95 -1.18
CA LYS A 6 -24.86 -6.32 0.09
C LYS A 6 -24.86 -7.35 1.21
N LEU A 7 -24.06 -7.11 2.25
CA LEU A 7 -24.03 -7.89 3.48
C LEU A 7 -24.72 -7.09 4.60
N ASN A 8 -25.66 -7.71 5.31
CA ASN A 8 -26.31 -7.11 6.47
C ASN A 8 -25.79 -7.83 7.73
N LEU A 9 -24.88 -7.17 8.45
CA LEU A 9 -24.37 -7.63 9.74
C LEU A 9 -24.78 -6.60 10.79
N SER A 10 -25.48 -7.07 11.83
CA SER A 10 -25.85 -6.24 12.97
C SER A 10 -24.89 -6.51 14.12
N LEU A 11 -24.16 -5.48 14.54
CA LEU A 11 -23.29 -5.51 15.72
C LEU A 11 -24.01 -4.83 16.88
N TYR A 12 -23.99 -5.47 18.05
CA TYR A 12 -24.51 -4.89 19.29
C TYR A 12 -23.34 -4.52 20.18
N LEU A 13 -23.32 -3.28 20.66
CA LEU A 13 -22.39 -2.80 21.68
C LEU A 13 -23.05 -2.93 23.05
N ASN A 14 -22.29 -3.35 24.04
CA ASN A 14 -22.74 -3.50 25.42
C ASN A 14 -22.03 -2.49 26.35
N PRO A 15 -22.49 -1.23 26.38
CA PRO A 15 -21.83 -0.16 27.13
C PRO A 15 -21.87 -0.34 28.66
N ALA A 16 -22.71 -1.24 29.18
CA ALA A 16 -22.77 -1.54 30.61
C ALA A 16 -21.63 -2.46 31.09
N HIS A 17 -21.05 -3.24 30.19
CA HIS A 17 -20.08 -4.29 30.51
C HIS A 17 -18.72 -4.11 29.83
N SER A 18 -18.59 -3.14 28.92
CA SER A 18 -17.34 -2.85 28.21
C SER A 18 -17.12 -1.34 28.14
N ALA A 19 -16.00 -0.88 28.72
CA ALA A 19 -15.59 0.51 28.64
C ALA A 19 -15.28 0.93 27.20
N ALA A 20 -14.77 0.00 26.37
CA ALA A 20 -14.55 0.22 24.95
C ALA A 20 -15.87 0.45 24.21
N ASP A 21 -16.90 -0.34 24.52
CA ASP A 21 -18.24 -0.21 23.93
C ASP A 21 -18.91 1.08 24.37
N GLN A 22 -18.77 1.46 25.65
CA GLN A 22 -19.27 2.72 26.18
C GLN A 22 -18.66 3.91 25.45
N ARG A 23 -17.34 3.93 25.28
CA ARG A 23 -16.67 5.01 24.58
C ARG A 23 -17.00 5.00 23.09
N ALA A 24 -17.01 3.84 22.45
CA ALA A 24 -17.38 3.71 21.04
C ALA A 24 -18.80 4.24 20.79
N ALA A 25 -19.77 3.88 21.64
CA ALA A 25 -21.13 4.40 21.56
C ALA A 25 -21.16 5.93 21.72
N GLY A 26 -20.44 6.49 22.68
CA GLY A 26 -20.35 7.94 22.88
C GLY A 26 -19.73 8.68 21.69
N ALA A 27 -18.62 8.17 21.17
CA ALA A 27 -17.94 8.74 20.00
C ALA A 27 -18.83 8.71 18.75
N LEU A 28 -19.53 7.58 18.53
CA LEU A 28 -20.47 7.44 17.40
C LEU A 28 -21.67 8.38 17.52
N GLN A 29 -22.22 8.55 18.73
CA GLN A 29 -23.32 9.48 18.97
C GLN A 29 -22.90 10.94 18.72
N GLN A 30 -21.74 11.36 19.24
CA GLN A 30 -21.20 12.70 19.02
C GLN A 30 -20.95 12.98 17.55
N TRP A 31 -20.32 12.02 16.85
CA TRP A 31 -20.08 12.11 15.41
C TRP A 31 -21.39 12.25 14.63
N TYR A 32 -22.41 11.45 14.97
CA TYR A 32 -23.71 11.50 14.31
C TYR A 32 -24.45 12.82 14.54
N LEU A 33 -24.41 13.36 15.75
CA LEU A 33 -24.99 14.65 16.07
C LEU A 33 -24.31 15.78 15.29
N GLY A 34 -22.97 15.76 15.20
CA GLY A 34 -22.21 16.72 14.40
C GLY A 34 -22.57 16.66 12.91
N LEU A 35 -22.73 15.45 12.36
CA LEU A 35 -23.10 15.24 10.96
C LEU A 35 -24.54 15.71 10.66
N ARG A 36 -25.45 15.64 11.63
CA ARG A 36 -26.81 16.19 11.48
C ARG A 36 -26.83 17.72 11.58
N GLN A 37 -25.93 18.29 12.37
CA GLN A 37 -25.84 19.74 12.58
C GLN A 37 -25.15 20.47 11.43
N SER A 38 -24.35 19.79 10.61
CA SER A 38 -23.63 20.37 9.47
C SER A 38 -24.52 20.76 8.27
N GLY A 39 -25.84 20.54 8.34
CA GLY A 39 -26.81 21.07 7.37
C GLY A 39 -26.80 20.39 5.99
N SER A 40 -26.12 19.25 5.84
CA SER A 40 -26.17 18.44 4.60
C SER A 40 -27.57 17.87 4.34
N GLU A 41 -27.89 17.67 3.06
CA GLU A 41 -29.08 16.94 2.66
C GLU A 41 -29.11 15.54 3.29
N ARG A 42 -30.33 15.06 3.57
CA ARG A 42 -30.55 13.79 4.29
C ARG A 42 -29.86 12.59 3.62
N ASP A 43 -29.77 12.62 2.28
CA ASP A 43 -29.16 11.54 1.50
C ASP A 43 -27.62 11.55 1.60
N ASP A 44 -27.01 12.72 1.66
CA ASP A 44 -25.56 12.87 1.86
C ASP A 44 -25.11 12.38 3.24
N VAL A 45 -25.90 12.69 4.27
CA VAL A 45 -25.68 12.20 5.65
C VAL A 45 -25.73 10.67 5.68
N SER A 46 -26.74 10.07 5.01
CA SER A 46 -26.90 8.62 4.92
C SER A 46 -25.74 7.95 4.17
N MET A 47 -25.28 8.54 3.07
CA MET A 47 -24.14 8.03 2.30
C MET A 47 -22.83 8.13 3.09
N THR A 48 -22.62 9.24 3.79
CA THR A 48 -21.46 9.46 4.65
C THR A 48 -21.43 8.46 5.81
N MET A 49 -22.58 8.23 6.45
CA MET A 49 -22.74 7.20 7.48
C MET A 49 -22.41 5.80 6.98
N ARG A 50 -22.92 5.41 5.81
CA ARG A 50 -22.58 4.11 5.21
C ARG A 50 -21.10 3.99 4.89
N THR A 51 -20.49 5.04 4.34
CA THR A 51 -19.08 5.07 3.98
C THR A 51 -18.19 4.95 5.22
N PHE A 52 -18.52 5.71 6.27
CA PHE A 52 -17.84 5.67 7.56
C PHE A 52 -17.86 4.25 8.15
N HIS A 53 -19.04 3.65 8.32
CA HIS A 53 -19.14 2.30 8.88
C HIS A 53 -18.43 1.24 8.02
N ARG A 54 -18.52 1.36 6.69
CA ARG A 54 -17.80 0.49 5.77
C ARG A 54 -16.29 0.57 5.99
N SER A 55 -15.74 1.77 6.11
CA SER A 55 -14.30 1.96 6.33
C SER A 55 -13.84 1.39 7.68
N VAL A 56 -14.59 1.64 8.76
CA VAL A 56 -14.30 1.08 10.10
C VAL A 56 -14.30 -0.45 10.06
N TYR A 57 -15.33 -1.06 9.44
CA TYR A 57 -15.42 -2.51 9.31
C TYR A 57 -14.26 -3.10 8.51
N LEU A 58 -13.94 -2.51 7.34
CA LEU A 58 -12.85 -3.01 6.48
C LEU A 58 -11.48 -2.87 7.16
N ALA A 59 -11.24 -1.76 7.85
CA ALA A 59 -10.00 -1.58 8.61
C ALA A 59 -9.88 -2.62 9.73
N GLY A 60 -10.92 -2.79 10.55
CA GLY A 60 -10.95 -3.80 11.61
C GLY A 60 -10.77 -5.22 11.07
N LEU A 61 -11.44 -5.56 9.97
CA LEU A 61 -11.30 -6.86 9.31
C LEU A 61 -9.87 -7.06 8.79
N GLN A 62 -9.26 -6.05 8.17
CA GLN A 62 -7.87 -6.12 7.71
C GLN A 62 -6.90 -6.35 8.88
N LEU A 63 -7.08 -5.63 10.00
CA LEU A 63 -6.29 -5.85 11.21
C LEU A 63 -6.47 -7.28 11.73
N HIS A 64 -7.70 -7.80 11.74
CA HIS A 64 -7.99 -9.17 12.16
C HIS A 64 -7.31 -10.22 11.27
N LEU A 65 -7.30 -10.00 9.95
CA LEU A 65 -6.61 -10.88 8.99
C LEU A 65 -5.09 -10.87 9.15
N LEU A 66 -4.50 -9.75 9.56
CA LEU A 66 -3.07 -9.65 9.87
C LEU A 66 -2.73 -10.36 11.19
N SER A 67 -3.47 -10.06 12.24
CA SER A 67 -3.33 -10.70 13.55
C SER A 67 -4.60 -10.50 14.38
N PRO A 68 -5.31 -11.58 14.74
CA PRO A 68 -6.49 -11.49 15.61
C PRO A 68 -6.19 -10.82 16.96
N ARG A 69 -4.99 -11.08 17.51
CA ARG A 69 -4.55 -10.50 18.79
C ARG A 69 -4.32 -9.00 18.68
N LEU A 70 -3.73 -8.53 17.57
CA LEU A 70 -3.56 -7.10 17.30
C LEU A 70 -4.92 -6.40 17.20
N CYS A 71 -5.85 -6.96 16.43
CA CYS A 71 -7.19 -6.41 16.29
C CYS A 71 -7.92 -6.30 17.63
N GLN A 72 -7.86 -7.34 18.46
CA GLN A 72 -8.49 -7.33 19.78
C GLN A 72 -7.85 -6.27 20.69
N HIS A 73 -6.52 -6.20 20.72
CA HIS A 73 -5.80 -5.22 21.54
C HIS A 73 -6.13 -3.77 21.15
N VAL A 74 -6.18 -3.47 19.85
CA VAL A 74 -6.59 -2.15 19.33
C VAL A 74 -8.05 -1.85 19.64
N ALA A 75 -8.94 -2.84 19.60
CA ALA A 75 -10.34 -2.65 19.96
C ALA A 75 -10.50 -2.33 21.47
N GLU A 76 -9.77 -3.04 22.33
CA GLU A 76 -9.78 -2.83 23.78
C GLU A 76 -9.13 -1.51 24.20
N SER A 77 -8.14 -1.02 23.45
CA SER A 77 -7.46 0.25 23.77
C SER A 77 -8.39 1.45 23.69
N ILE A 78 -9.47 1.38 22.89
CA ILE A 78 -10.52 2.40 22.84
C ILE A 78 -11.12 2.65 24.23
N GLY A 79 -11.24 1.62 25.07
CA GLY A 79 -11.83 1.75 26.42
C GLY A 79 -10.91 2.40 27.46
N ARG A 80 -9.60 2.49 27.18
CA ARG A 80 -8.57 3.02 28.09
C ARG A 80 -8.42 4.52 27.90
N GLU A 81 -7.66 5.25 28.72
CA GLU A 81 -7.42 6.70 28.56
C GLU A 81 -7.10 7.14 27.11
N PRO A 82 -7.29 8.42 26.73
CA PRO A 82 -7.08 8.89 25.36
C PRO A 82 -5.62 8.69 24.94
N LEU A 83 -5.35 7.55 24.31
CA LEU A 83 -4.03 7.16 23.81
C LEU A 83 -3.75 7.92 22.51
N THR A 84 -2.61 8.58 22.47
CA THR A 84 -2.03 9.08 21.24
C THR A 84 -1.57 7.92 20.36
N LEU A 85 -1.41 8.17 19.05
CA LEU A 85 -0.89 7.15 18.13
C LEU A 85 0.49 6.63 18.55
N ALA A 86 1.35 7.51 19.09
CA ALA A 86 2.69 7.15 19.56
C ALA A 86 2.62 6.19 20.76
N GLU A 87 1.75 6.47 21.73
CA GLU A 87 1.56 5.62 22.91
C GLU A 87 0.98 4.25 22.55
N LEU A 88 -0.02 4.22 21.67
CA LEU A 88 -0.58 2.97 21.16
C LEU A 88 0.49 2.14 20.42
N THR A 89 1.30 2.78 19.58
CA THR A 89 2.38 2.10 18.84
C THR A 89 3.43 1.54 19.80
N ALA A 90 3.83 2.32 20.82
CA ALA A 90 4.77 1.87 21.85
C ALA A 90 4.21 0.69 22.66
N GLU A 91 2.92 0.68 22.98
CA GLU A 91 2.28 -0.47 23.62
C GLU A 91 2.28 -1.71 22.72
N LEU A 92 1.90 -1.56 21.46
CA LEU A 92 1.88 -2.67 20.50
C LEU A 92 3.28 -3.27 20.29
N LEU A 93 4.34 -2.46 20.29
CA LEU A 93 5.72 -2.93 20.25
C LEU A 93 6.12 -3.68 21.52
N ARG A 94 5.75 -3.17 22.72
CA ARG A 94 6.00 -3.85 24.00
C ARG A 94 5.28 -5.19 24.11
N CYS A 95 4.10 -5.30 23.51
CA CYS A 95 3.32 -6.53 23.46
C CYS A 95 3.73 -7.46 22.30
N GLU A 96 4.78 -7.12 21.53
CA GLU A 96 5.27 -7.87 20.37
C GLU A 96 4.20 -8.07 19.28
N LEU A 97 3.22 -7.16 19.21
CA LEU A 97 2.15 -7.16 18.21
C LEU A 97 2.55 -6.43 16.92
N LEU A 98 3.65 -5.66 16.97
CA LEU A 98 4.29 -5.03 15.82
C LEU A 98 5.76 -5.47 15.74
N PRO A 99 6.32 -5.62 14.52
CA PRO A 99 7.73 -5.90 14.35
C PRO A 99 8.58 -4.74 14.86
N ARG A 100 9.56 -5.04 15.72
CA ARG A 100 10.54 -4.06 16.18
C ARG A 100 11.52 -3.77 15.05
N VAL A 101 11.54 -2.54 14.56
CA VAL A 101 12.52 -2.10 13.55
C VAL A 101 13.86 -1.86 14.26
N PRO A 102 14.92 -2.63 13.98
CA PRO A 102 16.23 -2.36 14.54
C PRO A 102 16.79 -1.08 13.91
N GLY A 103 17.16 -0.10 14.74
CA GLY A 103 17.75 1.18 14.30
C GLY A 103 17.15 2.45 14.91
N MET A 104 16.15 2.32 15.81
CA MET A 104 15.47 3.46 16.45
C MET A 104 15.63 3.43 17.98
N GLU A 105 16.78 2.99 18.49
CA GLU A 105 17.09 3.07 19.92
C GLU A 105 17.64 4.46 20.26
N ALA A 106 16.94 5.13 21.17
CA ALA A 106 17.29 6.43 21.72
C ALA A 106 18.69 6.41 22.36
N GLU A 107 19.48 7.44 22.05
CA GLU A 107 20.76 7.74 22.70
C GLU A 107 20.58 7.83 24.23
N GLN A 108 21.21 6.91 24.97
CA GLN A 108 21.48 7.11 26.39
C GLN A 108 22.90 7.67 26.55
N PRO A 109 23.10 8.79 27.27
CA PRO A 109 24.43 9.34 27.50
C PRO A 109 24.91 8.97 28.91
N GLU A 110 25.56 7.83 29.08
CA GLU A 110 26.28 7.51 30.33
C GLU A 110 27.57 6.75 30.01
N ALA A 111 28.59 7.49 29.56
CA ALA A 111 29.98 7.06 29.61
C ALA A 111 30.86 8.28 29.96
N SER A 112 30.85 8.69 31.23
CA SER A 112 31.80 9.70 31.71
C SER A 112 33.20 9.08 31.76
N PHE A 113 34.01 9.34 30.72
CA PHE A 113 35.42 8.96 30.71
C PHE A 113 36.21 9.78 31.75
N SER A 114 37.14 9.14 32.44
CA SER A 114 38.03 9.85 33.37
C SER A 114 38.98 10.79 32.60
N PRO A 115 39.52 11.85 33.22
CA PRO A 115 40.41 12.82 32.54
C PRO A 115 41.62 12.18 31.86
N ARG A 116 42.21 11.14 32.49
CA ARG A 116 43.31 10.37 31.89
C ARG A 116 42.88 9.54 30.69
N GLN A 117 41.67 8.98 30.71
CA GLN A 117 41.12 8.27 29.55
C GLN A 117 40.84 9.26 28.40
N LEU A 118 40.39 10.48 28.71
CA LEU A 118 40.20 11.53 27.70
C LEU A 118 41.52 11.96 27.07
N GLU A 119 42.58 12.14 27.86
CA GLU A 119 43.92 12.42 27.32
C GLU A 119 44.42 11.29 26.42
N GLN A 120 44.24 10.03 26.85
CA GLN A 120 44.68 8.87 26.07
C GLN A 120 43.87 8.71 24.77
N ILE A 121 42.57 9.00 24.81
CA ILE A 121 41.69 9.03 23.63
C ILE A 121 42.09 10.16 22.70
N GLN A 122 42.37 11.37 23.21
CA GLN A 122 42.84 12.49 22.38
C GLN A 122 44.17 12.17 21.70
N LEU A 123 45.08 11.50 22.41
CA LEU A 123 46.38 11.11 21.87
C LEU A 123 46.23 10.04 20.78
N LEU A 124 45.35 9.05 20.96
CA LEU A 124 45.02 8.08 19.91
C LEU A 124 44.36 8.75 18.70
N LEU A 125 43.43 9.69 18.94
CA LEU A 125 42.75 10.42 17.88
C LEU A 125 43.71 11.30 17.08
N SER A 126 44.68 11.96 17.71
CA SER A 126 45.68 12.77 16.99
C SER A 126 46.58 11.92 16.08
N HIS A 127 46.95 10.71 16.50
CA HIS A 127 47.73 9.78 15.69
C HIS A 127 46.92 9.23 14.50
N THR A 128 45.65 8.88 14.72
CA THR A 128 44.76 8.45 13.62
C THR A 128 44.42 9.58 12.66
N ARG A 129 44.39 10.83 13.14
CA ARG A 129 44.12 12.01 12.30
C ARG A 129 45.29 12.32 11.39
N ALA A 130 46.53 12.24 11.89
CA ALA A 130 47.73 12.41 11.08
C ALA A 130 47.89 11.31 9.99
N SER A 131 47.55 10.05 10.29
CA SER A 131 47.51 8.98 9.27
C SER A 131 46.29 9.09 8.34
N GLY A 132 45.16 9.56 8.84
CA GLY A 132 43.90 9.62 8.11
C GLY A 132 43.76 10.81 7.17
N GLU A 133 44.50 11.91 7.36
CA GLU A 133 44.46 13.08 6.47
C GLU A 133 45.07 12.75 5.09
N THR A 134 46.14 11.95 5.03
CA THR A 134 46.75 11.52 3.75
C THR A 134 45.95 10.43 3.02
N GLU A 135 45.24 9.56 3.75
CA GLU A 135 44.39 8.52 3.15
C GLU A 135 42.97 9.01 2.81
N ARG A 136 42.42 10.00 3.52
CA ARG A 136 41.09 10.57 3.24
C ARG A 136 41.05 11.47 2.01
N GLU A 137 42.12 12.18 1.67
CA GLU A 137 42.14 13.00 0.44
C GLU A 137 42.12 12.11 -0.80
N VAL A 138 42.95 11.06 -0.84
CA VAL A 138 42.99 10.11 -1.96
C VAL A 138 41.73 9.21 -2.02
N ALA A 139 41.19 8.80 -0.87
CA ALA A 139 39.95 8.04 -0.83
C ALA A 139 38.71 8.90 -1.15
N GLY A 140 38.72 10.19 -0.79
CA GLY A 140 37.66 11.15 -1.08
C GLY A 140 37.53 11.42 -2.58
N GLU A 141 38.63 11.75 -3.25
CA GLU A 141 38.66 11.97 -4.70
C GLU A 141 38.26 10.70 -5.48
N ALA A 142 38.70 9.52 -5.03
CA ALA A 142 38.32 8.25 -5.64
C ALA A 142 36.84 7.88 -5.42
N GLN A 143 36.25 8.28 -4.30
CA GLN A 143 34.83 8.08 -4.00
C GLN A 143 33.95 9.04 -4.81
N GLU A 144 34.38 10.29 -4.96
CA GLU A 144 33.68 11.32 -5.72
C GLU A 144 33.67 11.00 -7.22
N ALA A 145 34.80 10.59 -7.80
CA ALA A 145 34.86 10.11 -9.18
C ALA A 145 33.99 8.85 -9.43
N ARG A 146 33.85 7.97 -8.42
CA ARG A 146 32.93 6.81 -8.49
C ARG A 146 31.47 7.22 -8.45
N LEU A 147 31.12 8.24 -7.67
CA LEU A 147 29.76 8.76 -7.59
C LEU A 147 29.37 9.49 -8.88
N GLU A 148 30.29 10.28 -9.46
CA GLU A 148 30.09 10.95 -10.74
C GLU A 148 29.90 9.94 -11.88
N SER A 149 30.77 8.91 -11.98
CA SER A 149 30.61 7.86 -13.01
C SER A 149 29.30 7.07 -12.86
N LEU A 150 28.83 6.83 -11.63
CA LEU A 150 27.55 6.19 -11.38
C LEU A 150 26.38 7.08 -11.82
N LEU A 151 26.47 8.38 -11.56
CA LEU A 151 25.47 9.36 -11.95
C LEU A 151 25.38 9.49 -13.47
N GLU A 152 26.52 9.54 -14.16
CA GLU A 152 26.58 9.55 -15.63
C GLU A 152 25.99 8.27 -16.24
N ALA A 153 26.30 7.11 -15.66
CA ALA A 153 25.70 5.84 -16.09
C ALA A 153 24.18 5.83 -15.93
N GLN A 154 23.67 6.32 -14.79
CA GLN A 154 22.25 6.47 -14.53
C GLN A 154 21.58 7.43 -15.54
N GLN A 155 22.20 8.58 -15.80
CA GLN A 155 21.68 9.55 -16.77
C GLN A 155 21.63 8.97 -18.20
N ALA A 156 22.65 8.19 -18.60
CA ALA A 156 22.68 7.52 -19.89
C ALA A 156 21.57 6.45 -20.00
N GLU A 157 21.31 5.69 -18.93
CA GLU A 157 20.21 4.73 -18.88
C GLU A 157 18.85 5.41 -19.01
N PHE A 158 18.62 6.52 -18.30
CA PHE A 158 17.39 7.30 -18.44
C PHE A 158 17.21 7.85 -19.85
N ALA A 159 18.27 8.39 -20.47
CA ALA A 159 18.21 8.88 -21.84
C ALA A 159 17.84 7.76 -22.83
N ARG A 160 18.38 6.56 -22.63
CA ARG A 160 18.03 5.38 -23.43
C ARG A 160 16.56 4.99 -23.25
N LEU A 161 16.07 4.89 -22.01
CA LEU A 161 14.68 4.54 -21.72
C LEU A 161 13.70 5.57 -22.28
N HIS A 162 14.04 6.86 -22.20
CA HIS A 162 13.25 7.91 -22.83
C HIS A 162 13.16 7.75 -24.35
N GLY A 163 14.27 7.45 -25.02
CA GLY A 163 14.27 7.17 -26.46
C GLY A 163 13.43 5.92 -26.83
N GLU A 164 13.47 4.87 -26.00
CA GLU A 164 12.63 3.69 -26.19
C GLU A 164 11.13 4.02 -26.03
N LEU A 165 10.76 4.86 -25.07
CA LEU A 165 9.39 5.32 -24.87
C LEU A 165 8.89 6.18 -26.05
N GLU A 166 9.70 7.11 -26.55
CA GLU A 166 9.35 7.91 -27.73
C GLU A 166 9.12 7.03 -28.96
N ARG A 167 9.96 6.01 -29.16
CA ARG A 167 9.80 5.04 -30.24
C ARG A 167 8.51 4.23 -30.11
N LEU A 168 8.18 3.76 -28.90
CA LEU A 168 6.94 3.04 -28.63
C LEU A 168 5.70 3.93 -28.84
N ARG A 169 5.78 5.19 -28.42
CA ARG A 169 4.72 6.18 -28.65
C ARG A 169 4.47 6.40 -30.14
N ALA A 170 5.53 6.58 -30.93
CA ALA A 170 5.40 6.75 -32.38
C ALA A 170 4.75 5.51 -33.05
N LEU A 171 5.11 4.30 -32.63
CA LEU A 171 4.48 3.07 -33.12
C LEU A 171 3.00 2.97 -32.72
N ALA A 172 2.65 3.33 -31.49
CA ALA A 172 1.27 3.35 -31.03
C ALA A 172 0.42 4.36 -31.81
N GLU A 173 0.96 5.56 -32.07
CA GLU A 173 0.32 6.59 -32.89
C GLU A 173 0.13 6.10 -34.35
N GLN A 174 1.11 5.41 -34.92
CA GLN A 174 1.00 4.80 -36.25
C GLN A 174 -0.08 3.72 -36.30
N GLN A 175 -0.14 2.83 -35.31
CA GLN A 175 -1.19 1.80 -35.23
C GLN A 175 -2.58 2.42 -35.06
N ALA A 176 -2.72 3.48 -34.26
CA ALA A 176 -3.98 4.19 -34.09
C ALA A 176 -4.48 4.80 -35.41
N LEU A 177 -3.57 5.40 -36.21
CA LEU A 177 -3.90 5.93 -37.54
C LEU A 177 -4.30 4.82 -38.52
N GLN A 178 -3.61 3.68 -38.52
CA GLN A 178 -3.97 2.52 -39.36
C GLN A 178 -5.35 1.97 -38.99
N LEU A 179 -5.65 1.84 -37.69
CA LEU A 179 -6.97 1.44 -37.22
C LEU A 179 -8.06 2.45 -37.61
N GLN A 180 -7.76 3.76 -37.56
CA GLN A 180 -8.68 4.79 -38.02
C GLN A 180 -8.94 4.69 -39.53
N GLN A 181 -7.90 4.47 -40.35
CA GLN A 181 -8.05 4.26 -41.79
C GLN A 181 -8.88 3.01 -42.09
N LEU A 182 -8.66 1.90 -41.37
CA LEU A 182 -9.45 0.68 -41.52
C LEU A 182 -10.91 0.87 -41.09
N ARG A 183 -11.18 1.66 -40.04
CA ARG A 183 -12.55 2.02 -39.66
C ARG A 183 -13.24 2.86 -40.73
N LEU A 184 -12.52 3.80 -41.34
CA LEU A 184 -13.05 4.67 -42.40
C LEU A 184 -13.23 3.91 -43.72
N SER A 185 -12.31 3.01 -44.08
CA SER A 185 -12.45 2.15 -45.27
C SER A 185 -13.49 1.05 -45.09
N GLY A 186 -13.63 0.48 -43.89
CA GLY A 186 -14.73 -0.41 -43.53
C GLY A 186 -16.09 0.30 -43.50
N ARG A 187 -16.10 1.62 -43.24
CA ARG A 187 -17.31 2.46 -43.32
C ARG A 187 -17.66 2.90 -44.75
N ALA A 188 -16.71 2.94 -45.67
CA ALA A 188 -16.98 3.24 -47.09
C ALA A 188 -17.71 2.11 -47.84
N VAL A 189 -17.80 0.90 -47.26
CA VAL A 189 -18.60 -0.23 -47.80
C VAL A 189 -19.99 -0.32 -47.15
N ALA A 190 -20.26 0.44 -46.08
CA ALA A 190 -21.57 0.47 -45.44
C ALA A 190 -22.33 1.74 -45.84
N THR A 191 -23.14 1.62 -46.89
CA THR A 191 -24.23 2.56 -47.18
C THR A 191 -25.22 2.59 -46.00
N PRO A 192 -25.86 3.76 -45.73
CA PRO A 192 -26.63 3.96 -44.51
C PRO A 192 -28.05 3.41 -44.68
N VAL A 193 -28.48 2.58 -43.73
CA VAL A 193 -29.91 2.34 -43.49
C VAL A 193 -30.20 2.78 -42.07
N GLU A 194 -30.95 3.88 -41.96
CA GLU A 194 -31.54 4.35 -40.72
C GLU A 194 -32.72 3.46 -40.28
N SER A 195 -32.89 3.45 -38.97
CA SER A 195 -34.12 3.20 -38.20
C SER A 195 -34.39 1.82 -37.60
N SER A 196 -34.76 1.94 -36.32
CA SER A 196 -35.54 1.05 -35.45
C SER A 196 -34.79 0.07 -34.56
N ARG A 197 -34.66 0.51 -33.30
CA ARG A 197 -35.20 -0.15 -32.09
C ARG A 197 -35.29 -1.69 -32.15
N GLY A 198 -34.50 -2.35 -31.32
CA GLY A 198 -34.74 -3.76 -30.98
C GLY A 198 -33.48 -4.48 -30.54
N SER A 199 -33.03 -4.20 -29.31
CA SER A 199 -32.02 -5.03 -28.64
C SER A 199 -32.66 -6.36 -28.25
N THR A 200 -32.32 -7.45 -28.95
CA THR A 200 -32.35 -8.84 -28.42
C THR A 200 -31.74 -9.84 -29.42
N THR A 201 -30.77 -10.64 -28.91
CA THR A 201 -30.34 -12.01 -29.34
C THR A 201 -29.72 -12.13 -30.75
N GLU A 202 -28.53 -12.71 -30.95
CA GLU A 202 -28.09 -14.09 -30.67
C GLU A 202 -26.60 -14.13 -30.22
N GLU A 203 -26.28 -14.70 -29.05
CA GLU A 203 -25.63 -16.03 -28.89
C GLU A 203 -24.47 -16.35 -29.85
N LEU A 204 -23.24 -16.09 -29.40
CA LEU A 204 -22.06 -16.87 -29.79
C LEU A 204 -21.31 -17.30 -28.52
N SER A 205 -21.36 -18.59 -28.24
CA SER A 205 -20.88 -19.25 -27.02
C SER A 205 -19.35 -19.22 -26.90
N LEU A 206 -18.84 -18.59 -25.84
CA LEU A 206 -17.43 -18.60 -25.42
C LEU A 206 -17.05 -19.94 -24.74
N ALA A 207 -17.41 -21.08 -25.35
CA ALA A 207 -17.04 -22.40 -24.87
C ALA A 207 -15.78 -22.97 -25.57
N GLU A 208 -15.18 -22.25 -26.54
CA GLU A 208 -14.18 -22.84 -27.45
C GLU A 208 -12.74 -22.34 -27.27
N MET A 209 -12.39 -21.65 -26.18
CA MET A 209 -11.00 -21.28 -25.91
C MET A 209 -10.62 -21.42 -24.42
N ALA A 210 -10.59 -22.64 -23.93
CA ALA A 210 -9.85 -23.01 -22.72
C ALA A 210 -8.58 -23.81 -23.09
N PRO A 211 -7.39 -23.48 -22.55
CA PRO A 211 -6.14 -24.20 -22.83
C PRO A 211 -6.11 -25.58 -22.16
N PRO A 212 -5.41 -26.59 -22.73
CA PRO A 212 -5.49 -27.98 -22.26
C PRO A 212 -4.57 -28.22 -21.05
N THR A 213 -5.14 -28.42 -19.87
CA THR A 213 -4.42 -28.88 -18.67
C THR A 213 -4.95 -30.22 -18.16
N GLU A 214 -4.93 -31.25 -19.02
CA GLU A 214 -5.42 -32.60 -18.65
C GLU A 214 -4.41 -33.72 -19.00
N LYS A 215 -3.14 -33.57 -18.63
CA LYS A 215 -2.15 -34.67 -18.74
C LYS A 215 -1.23 -34.90 -17.54
N MET A 216 -1.52 -34.35 -16.35
CA MET A 216 -0.64 -34.50 -15.18
C MET A 216 -1.23 -35.24 -13.96
N GLN A 217 -2.42 -35.85 -14.04
CA GLN A 217 -3.03 -36.56 -12.90
C GLN A 217 -3.37 -38.05 -13.13
N LYS A 218 -2.63 -38.75 -14.00
CA LYS A 218 -2.81 -40.22 -14.20
C LYS A 218 -1.55 -41.07 -14.00
N VAL A 219 -0.63 -40.67 -13.10
CA VAL A 219 0.57 -41.49 -12.77
C VAL A 219 0.69 -41.81 -11.27
N ARG A 220 -0.38 -41.68 -10.48
CA ARG A 220 -0.38 -42.10 -9.06
C ARG A 220 -1.59 -42.94 -8.68
N GLN A 221 -1.94 -43.92 -9.49
CA GLN A 221 -2.81 -45.01 -9.07
C GLN A 221 -2.67 -46.19 -10.04
N LYS A 222 -1.69 -47.05 -9.77
CA LYS A 222 -1.63 -48.49 -10.14
C LYS A 222 -0.22 -49.01 -9.85
N GLY A 223 -0.02 -49.47 -8.62
CA GLY A 223 0.91 -50.55 -8.34
C GLY A 223 0.09 -51.81 -8.06
N ILE A 224 0.69 -52.98 -8.30
CA ILE A 224 0.22 -54.35 -8.00
C ILE A 224 -0.59 -55.02 -9.13
N PHE A 225 0.08 -55.46 -10.21
CA PHE A 225 0.63 -56.81 -10.46
C PHE A 225 1.42 -56.78 -11.77
#